data_AF-A0A7Y7PL75-F1
#
_entry.id   AF-A0A7Y7PL75-F1
#
_cell.length_a   1.000
_cell.length_b   1.000
_cell.length_c   1.000
_cell.angle_alpha   90.00
_cell.angle_beta   90.00
_cell.angle_gamma   90.00
#
_symmetry.space_group_name_H-M   'P 1'
#
loop_
_entity.id
_entity.type
_entity.pdbx_description
1 polymer ?
#
loop_
_entity_poly.entity_id
_entity_poly.type
_entity_poly.pdbx_seq_one_letter_code
_entity_poly.pdbx_strand_id
1 'polypeptide(L)'
;MRPNLYFALVLLAALTTACSGSQIAGEKSAPATGSPESGRSASVDVPALMGRNIDQLRRTLGAPKETREQEIGLEPTAAQMKATRGQDWINTFERNGTTLVVTFDASNRKVRDIVLLGSDEELLMREANLSLTSADYLVLPVMSPSNNAELIGMRVVARR
;
A
#
# COMPACT_ATOMS: atom_id res chain seq x y z
N MET A 1 84.63 11.98 -6.83
CA MET A 1 83.55 10.97 -6.70
C MET A 1 82.66 11.32 -5.51
N ARG A 2 81.52 11.97 -5.77
CA ARG A 2 80.16 11.66 -5.27
C ARG A 2 79.27 12.92 -5.44
N PRO A 3 78.07 12.83 -6.05
CA PRO A 3 77.41 13.96 -6.69
C PRO A 3 76.13 14.43 -5.99
N ASN A 4 75.72 15.66 -6.33
CA ASN A 4 74.36 16.17 -6.48
C ASN A 4 73.28 15.79 -5.45
N LEU A 5 73.01 16.73 -4.54
CA LEU A 5 71.76 16.76 -3.74
C LEU A 5 71.12 18.16 -3.69
N TYR A 6 71.34 19.00 -4.71
CA TYR A 6 70.85 20.38 -4.74
C TYR A 6 69.87 20.69 -5.89
N PHE A 7 69.46 19.70 -6.67
CA PHE A 7 68.67 19.94 -7.90
C PHE A 7 67.18 19.57 -7.80
N ALA A 8 66.67 19.14 -6.65
CA ALA A 8 65.31 18.59 -6.53
C ALA A 8 64.29 19.49 -5.81
N LEU A 9 64.65 20.68 -5.31
CA LEU A 9 63.77 21.46 -4.43
C LEU A 9 63.37 22.86 -4.93
N VAL A 10 63.61 23.17 -6.21
CA VAL A 10 63.29 24.50 -6.79
C VAL A 10 62.14 24.45 -7.82
N LEU A 11 61.57 23.27 -8.10
CA LEU A 11 60.55 23.09 -9.14
C LEU A 11 59.14 22.80 -8.58
N LEU A 12 58.69 23.57 -7.58
CA LEU A 12 57.31 23.51 -7.08
C LEU A 12 56.69 24.90 -6.89
N ALA A 13 57.00 25.82 -7.81
CA ALA A 13 56.36 27.11 -7.95
C ALA A 13 55.84 27.24 -9.38
N ALA A 14 54.61 27.73 -9.50
CA ALA A 14 53.84 27.94 -10.72
C ALA A 14 53.19 26.68 -11.31
N LEU A 15 51.86 26.59 -11.16
CA LEU A 15 50.88 26.46 -12.25
C LEU A 15 49.58 25.84 -11.71
N THR A 16 48.62 26.67 -11.30
CA THR A 16 47.16 26.45 -11.50
C THR A 16 46.44 27.79 -11.35
N THR A 17 46.55 28.66 -12.36
CA THR A 17 45.45 29.00 -13.29
C THR A 17 44.10 29.26 -12.62
N ALA A 18 43.78 30.55 -12.52
CA ALA A 18 42.45 31.08 -12.29
C ALA A 18 41.46 30.60 -13.37
N CYS A 19 40.41 29.91 -12.96
CA CYS A 19 39.23 29.71 -13.78
C CYS A 19 38.16 30.70 -13.34
N SER A 20 38.05 31.81 -14.07
CA SER A 20 36.86 32.66 -14.08
C SER A 20 35.68 31.85 -14.65
N GLY A 21 34.83 31.34 -13.77
CA GLY A 21 33.55 30.75 -14.13
C GLY A 21 32.50 31.83 -14.35
N SER A 22 32.22 32.11 -15.63
CA SER A 22 31.06 32.88 -16.08
C SER A 22 29.77 32.24 -15.54
N GLN A 23 29.09 32.88 -14.59
CA GLN A 23 27.77 32.43 -14.15
C GLN A 23 26.74 32.90 -15.19
N ILE A 24 26.37 31.97 -16.06
CA ILE A 24 25.20 32.07 -16.92
C ILE A 24 24.00 32.29 -15.98
N ALA A 25 23.25 33.36 -16.21
CA ALA A 25 21.97 33.61 -15.58
C ALA A 25 21.04 32.43 -15.91
N GLY A 26 20.98 31.47 -14.99
CA GLY A 26 19.96 30.43 -15.01
C GLY A 26 18.62 31.10 -14.70
N GLU A 27 17.72 31.07 -15.68
CA GLU A 27 16.31 31.34 -15.46
C GLU A 27 15.87 30.61 -14.19
N LYS A 28 15.42 31.38 -13.21
CA LYS A 28 14.71 30.87 -12.04
C LYS A 28 13.34 30.40 -12.54
N SER A 29 13.32 29.27 -13.23
CA SER A 29 12.15 28.41 -13.30
C SER A 29 11.90 27.97 -11.88
N ALA A 30 11.05 28.72 -11.18
CA ALA A 30 10.45 28.27 -9.94
C ALA A 30 9.89 26.87 -10.24
N PRO A 31 10.21 25.83 -9.45
CA PRO A 31 9.42 24.63 -9.54
C PRO A 31 8.01 25.08 -9.23
N ALA A 32 7.10 24.93 -10.20
CA ALA A 32 5.68 25.01 -9.95
C ALA A 32 5.47 24.08 -8.76
N THR A 33 5.22 24.70 -7.60
CA THR A 33 4.76 24.01 -6.41
C THR A 33 3.31 23.67 -6.74
N GLY A 34 3.14 22.74 -7.69
CA GLY A 34 1.92 21.98 -7.79
C GLY A 34 1.89 21.23 -6.48
N SER A 35 1.09 21.77 -5.56
CA SER A 35 0.75 21.11 -4.31
C SER A 35 0.60 19.62 -4.60
N PRO A 36 1.28 18.71 -3.89
CA PRO A 36 0.73 17.37 -3.82
C PRO A 36 -0.72 17.56 -3.37
N GLU A 37 -1.64 16.85 -4.01
CA GLU A 37 -3.04 16.74 -3.62
C GLU A 37 -3.11 16.21 -2.18
N SER A 38 -2.82 17.08 -1.24
CA SER A 38 -2.65 16.83 0.18
C SER A 38 -3.92 17.37 0.80
N GLY A 39 -4.86 16.48 1.08
CA GLY A 39 -6.08 16.90 1.76
C GLY A 39 -7.21 15.88 1.82
N ARG A 40 -7.20 14.83 1.00
CA ARG A 40 -8.17 13.74 1.19
C ARG A 40 -7.50 12.64 2.02
N SER A 41 -7.85 12.62 3.30
CA SER A 41 -7.58 11.46 4.17
C SER A 41 -8.17 10.21 3.53
N ALA A 42 -7.44 9.11 3.55
CA ALA A 42 -7.94 7.81 3.10
C ALA A 42 -9.32 7.52 3.73
N SER A 43 -10.25 7.04 2.90
CA SER A 43 -11.59 6.61 3.34
C SER A 43 -11.48 5.48 4.36
N VAL A 44 -10.49 4.60 4.19
CA VAL A 44 -10.15 3.52 5.10
C VAL A 44 -8.65 3.28 5.09
N ASP A 45 -8.02 3.12 6.25
CA ASP A 45 -6.60 2.77 6.34
C ASP A 45 -6.44 1.24 6.37
N VAL A 46 -6.40 0.61 5.19
CA VAL A 46 -6.31 -0.86 5.09
C VAL A 46 -5.02 -1.42 5.69
N PRO A 47 -3.83 -0.83 5.52
CA PRO A 47 -2.63 -1.27 6.22
C PRO A 47 -2.82 -1.41 7.73
N ALA A 48 -3.53 -0.48 8.36
CA ALA A 48 -3.80 -0.54 9.80
C ALA A 48 -4.77 -1.67 10.20
N LEU A 49 -5.52 -2.25 9.26
CA LEU A 49 -6.40 -3.40 9.47
C LEU A 49 -5.67 -4.73 9.29
N MET A 50 -4.57 -4.75 8.54
CA MET A 50 -3.82 -5.97 8.26
C MET A 50 -3.31 -6.61 9.56
N GLY A 51 -3.43 -7.94 9.65
CA GLY A 51 -3.01 -8.72 10.82
C GLY A 51 -3.97 -8.66 12.02
N ARG A 52 -5.04 -7.86 11.96
CA ARG A 52 -6.10 -7.88 12.98
C ARG A 52 -7.05 -9.06 12.77
N ASN A 53 -7.71 -9.46 13.85
CA ASN A 53 -8.76 -10.48 13.78
C ASN A 53 -10.11 -9.87 13.39
N ILE A 54 -11.07 -10.70 12.99
CA ILE A 54 -12.37 -10.25 12.49
C ILE A 54 -13.14 -9.40 13.53
N ASP A 55 -13.01 -9.72 14.82
CA ASP A 55 -13.73 -8.99 15.88
C ASP A 55 -13.16 -7.58 16.08
N GLN A 56 -11.85 -7.39 15.90
CA GLN A 56 -11.22 -6.07 15.89
C GLN A 56 -11.64 -5.27 14.65
N LEU A 57 -11.75 -5.91 13.48
CA LEU A 57 -12.26 -5.26 12.28
C LEU A 57 -13.69 -4.77 12.47
N ARG A 58 -14.59 -5.58 13.03
CA ARG A 58 -15.98 -5.18 13.33
C ARG A 58 -16.06 -3.98 14.27
N ARG A 59 -15.17 -3.88 15.26
CA ARG A 59 -15.11 -2.70 16.15
C ARG A 59 -14.63 -1.44 15.41
N THR A 60 -13.77 -1.60 14.41
CA THR A 60 -13.13 -0.50 13.69
C THR A 60 -13.99 0.00 12.53
N LEU A 61 -14.54 -0.94 11.75
CA LEU A 61 -15.32 -0.70 10.54
C LEU A 61 -16.82 -0.54 10.83
N GLY A 62 -17.30 -1.11 11.93
CA GLY A 62 -18.72 -1.18 12.27
C GLY A 62 -19.30 -2.58 12.05
N ALA A 63 -20.63 -2.68 12.15
CA ALA A 63 -21.31 -3.93 11.87
C ALA A 63 -21.19 -4.29 10.38
N PRO A 64 -20.93 -5.56 10.03
CA PRO A 64 -20.96 -5.99 8.65
C PRO A 64 -22.40 -6.02 8.11
N LYS A 65 -22.54 -6.11 6.79
CA LYS A 65 -23.83 -6.15 6.09
C LYS A 65 -24.56 -7.47 6.30
N GLU A 66 -23.83 -8.56 6.53
CA GLU A 66 -24.43 -9.86 6.76
C GLU A 66 -25.17 -9.90 8.11
N THR A 67 -26.38 -10.49 8.10
CA THR A 67 -27.18 -10.67 9.32
C THR A 67 -27.05 -12.10 9.86
N ARG A 68 -27.57 -12.38 11.05
CA ARG A 68 -27.45 -13.72 11.65
C ARG A 68 -28.39 -14.75 11.01
N GLU A 69 -29.40 -14.27 10.31
CA GLU A 69 -30.48 -15.05 9.73
C GLU A 69 -30.18 -15.48 8.28
N GLN A 70 -29.11 -14.97 7.69
CA GLN A 70 -28.67 -15.33 6.35
C GLN A 70 -27.94 -16.68 6.35
N GLU A 71 -28.00 -17.39 5.22
CA GLU A 71 -27.33 -18.68 5.03
C GLU A 71 -25.80 -18.53 5.20
N ILE A 72 -25.22 -17.49 4.61
CA ILE A 72 -23.89 -16.99 4.92
C ILE A 72 -24.07 -15.80 5.87
N GLY A 73 -24.32 -16.11 7.13
CA GLY A 73 -24.56 -15.11 8.15
C GLY A 73 -23.28 -14.49 8.72
N LEU A 74 -23.43 -13.68 9.77
CA LEU A 74 -22.32 -13.04 10.48
C LEU A 74 -21.21 -14.03 10.90
N GLU A 75 -21.63 -15.21 11.36
CA GLU A 75 -20.80 -16.32 11.83
C GLU A 75 -21.37 -17.63 11.28
N PRO A 76 -20.52 -18.65 11.02
CA PRO A 76 -21.00 -19.95 10.62
C PRO A 76 -21.75 -20.67 11.76
N THR A 77 -22.81 -21.39 11.39
CA THR A 77 -23.47 -22.33 12.31
C THR A 77 -22.56 -23.50 12.67
N ALA A 78 -22.89 -24.26 13.73
CA ALA A 78 -22.11 -25.44 14.11
C ALA A 78 -22.02 -26.50 12.99
N ALA A 79 -23.08 -26.65 12.19
CA ALA A 79 -23.10 -27.56 11.05
C ALA A 79 -22.15 -27.07 9.93
N GLN A 80 -22.17 -25.77 9.62
CA GLN A 80 -21.27 -25.16 8.64
C GLN A 80 -19.82 -25.21 9.12
N MET A 81 -19.55 -24.94 10.40
CA MET A 81 -18.23 -25.11 11.00
C MET A 81 -17.68 -26.52 10.80
N LYS A 82 -18.50 -27.56 10.93
CA LYS A 82 -18.08 -28.94 10.67
C LYS A 82 -17.83 -29.21 9.18
N ALA A 83 -18.66 -28.65 8.29
CA ALA A 83 -18.59 -28.88 6.86
C ALA A 83 -17.40 -28.15 6.20
N THR A 84 -17.18 -26.88 6.54
CA THR A 84 -16.15 -26.01 5.92
C THR A 84 -14.88 -25.90 6.76
N ARG A 85 -14.87 -26.50 7.96
CA ARG A 85 -13.83 -26.29 8.98
C ARG A 85 -13.71 -24.83 9.42
N GLY A 86 -14.76 -24.02 9.20
CA GLY A 86 -14.78 -22.59 9.48
C GLY A 86 -13.93 -21.75 8.54
N GLN A 87 -13.48 -22.29 7.41
CA GLN A 87 -12.66 -21.55 6.45
C GLN A 87 -13.51 -20.68 5.52
N ASP A 88 -12.85 -19.69 4.91
CA ASP A 88 -13.39 -18.84 3.84
C ASP A 88 -14.70 -18.12 4.20
N TRP A 89 -14.88 -17.75 5.47
CA TRP A 89 -16.06 -17.00 5.88
C TRP A 89 -15.92 -15.53 5.51
N ILE A 90 -17.03 -14.91 5.13
CA ILE A 90 -17.05 -13.56 4.56
C ILE A 90 -17.85 -12.62 5.43
N ASN A 91 -17.32 -11.42 5.67
CA ASN A 91 -18.06 -10.28 6.19
C ASN A 91 -17.83 -9.08 5.27
N THR A 92 -18.91 -8.42 4.86
CA THR A 92 -18.90 -7.23 4.02
C THR A 92 -19.09 -6.00 4.88
N PHE A 93 -18.23 -5.00 4.71
CA PHE A 93 -18.29 -3.73 5.42
C PHE A 93 -18.45 -2.59 4.43
N GLU A 94 -19.05 -1.50 4.87
CA GLU A 94 -19.08 -0.24 4.14
C GLU A 94 -18.54 0.86 5.05
N ARG A 95 -17.51 1.57 4.58
CA ARG A 95 -16.88 2.64 5.33
C ARG A 95 -16.58 3.79 4.40
N ASN A 96 -17.18 4.95 4.66
CA ASN A 96 -16.92 6.18 3.93
C ASN A 96 -17.07 6.03 2.41
N GLY A 97 -18.07 5.26 1.96
CA GLY A 97 -18.34 4.98 0.54
C GLY A 97 -17.51 3.84 -0.07
N THR A 98 -16.50 3.32 0.64
CA THR A 98 -15.72 2.17 0.21
C THR A 98 -16.36 0.87 0.73
N THR A 99 -16.59 -0.10 -0.17
CA THR A 99 -17.05 -1.45 0.22
C THR A 99 -15.86 -2.39 0.36
N LEU A 100 -15.78 -3.05 1.51
CA LEU A 100 -14.75 -4.03 1.84
C LEU A 100 -15.39 -5.41 2.01
N VAL A 101 -14.87 -6.41 1.32
CA VAL A 101 -15.23 -7.82 1.52
C VAL A 101 -14.07 -8.48 2.24
N VAL A 102 -14.29 -8.91 3.47
CA VAL A 102 -13.25 -9.48 4.33
C VAL A 102 -13.45 -10.99 4.41
N THR A 103 -12.44 -11.73 3.97
CA THR A 103 -12.41 -13.18 4.10
C THR A 103 -11.62 -13.55 5.35
N PHE A 104 -12.15 -14.42 6.20
CA PHE A 104 -11.51 -14.85 7.44
C PHE A 104 -11.76 -16.33 7.75
N ASP A 105 -10.93 -16.87 8.63
CA ASP A 105 -11.12 -18.18 9.22
C ASP A 105 -11.88 -18.03 10.55
N ALA A 106 -13.11 -18.53 10.59
CA ALA A 106 -13.98 -18.45 11.75
C ALA A 106 -13.51 -19.33 12.92
N SER A 107 -12.68 -20.35 12.67
CA SER A 107 -12.16 -21.23 13.73
C SER A 107 -11.14 -20.53 14.62
N ASN A 108 -10.32 -19.64 14.03
CA ASN A 108 -9.24 -18.94 14.73
C ASN A 108 -9.34 -17.41 14.64
N ARG A 109 -10.43 -16.90 14.05
CA ARG A 109 -10.75 -15.46 13.87
C ARG A 109 -9.77 -14.69 12.98
N LYS A 110 -8.82 -15.34 12.30
CA LYS A 110 -7.81 -14.66 11.51
C LYS A 110 -8.37 -14.19 10.18
N VAL A 111 -8.17 -12.92 9.86
CA VAL A 111 -8.43 -12.36 8.54
C VAL A 111 -7.40 -12.90 7.56
N ARG A 112 -7.86 -13.38 6.41
CA ARG A 112 -7.02 -13.90 5.34
C ARG A 112 -6.75 -12.86 4.27
N ASP A 113 -7.81 -12.20 3.81
CA ASP A 113 -7.71 -11.16 2.80
C ASP A 113 -8.84 -10.14 2.94
N ILE A 114 -8.60 -8.97 2.35
CA ILE A 114 -9.54 -7.87 2.27
C ILE A 114 -9.64 -7.49 0.79
N VAL A 115 -10.83 -7.54 0.22
CA VAL A 115 -11.10 -7.06 -1.14
C VAL A 115 -11.83 -5.74 -1.08
N LEU A 116 -11.27 -4.72 -1.71
CA LEU A 116 -11.90 -3.42 -1.93
C LEU A 116 -12.64 -3.47 -3.25
N LEU A 117 -13.95 -3.22 -3.26
CA LEU A 117 -14.74 -3.22 -4.49
C LEU A 117 -14.68 -1.86 -5.20
N GLY A 118 -14.46 -1.90 -6.50
CA GLY A 118 -14.41 -0.71 -7.37
C GLY A 118 -13.70 -1.00 -8.68
N SER A 119 -13.90 -0.12 -9.67
CA SER A 119 -13.39 -0.31 -11.04
C SER A 119 -12.17 0.56 -11.39
N ASP A 120 -11.71 1.40 -10.46
CA ASP A 120 -10.60 2.32 -10.64
C ASP A 120 -9.47 1.98 -9.65
N GLU A 121 -8.38 1.43 -10.17
CA GLU A 121 -7.24 1.00 -9.36
C GLU A 121 -6.60 2.15 -8.58
N GLU A 122 -6.35 3.28 -9.22
CA GLU A 122 -5.67 4.42 -8.60
C GLU A 122 -6.52 5.01 -7.47
N LEU A 123 -7.83 5.13 -7.71
CA LEU A 123 -8.78 5.58 -6.70
C LEU A 123 -8.78 4.63 -5.50
N LEU A 124 -8.90 3.32 -5.74
CA LEU A 124 -8.91 2.31 -4.68
C LEU A 124 -7.60 2.33 -3.88
N MET A 125 -6.46 2.44 -4.56
CA MET A 125 -5.15 2.52 -3.92
C MET A 125 -5.06 3.74 -2.99
N ARG A 126 -5.52 4.90 -3.44
CA ARG A 126 -5.52 6.14 -2.65
C ARG A 126 -6.51 6.09 -1.48
N GLU A 127 -7.75 5.69 -1.72
CA GLU A 127 -8.81 5.67 -0.71
C GLU A 127 -8.55 4.65 0.40
N ALA A 128 -7.80 3.60 0.11
CA ALA A 128 -7.44 2.54 1.05
C ALA A 128 -6.05 2.71 1.69
N ASN A 129 -5.35 3.81 1.41
CA ASN A 129 -3.97 4.05 1.86
C ASN A 129 -3.00 2.94 1.45
N LEU A 130 -3.15 2.39 0.25
CA LEU A 130 -2.35 1.27 -0.22
C LEU A 130 -1.06 1.72 -0.91
N SER A 131 -0.12 0.78 -0.97
CA SER A 131 1.17 0.95 -1.62
C SER A 131 1.58 -0.39 -2.21
N LEU A 132 1.96 -0.40 -3.49
CA LEU A 132 2.44 -1.60 -4.18
C LEU A 132 3.80 -2.07 -3.67
N THR A 133 4.56 -1.19 -3.00
CA THR A 133 5.89 -1.47 -2.46
C THR A 133 5.89 -1.85 -0.99
N SER A 134 4.71 -2.05 -0.39
CA SER A 134 4.61 -2.48 1.01
C SER A 134 5.33 -3.80 1.27
N ALA A 135 6.05 -3.85 2.40
CA ALA A 135 6.73 -5.04 2.90
C ALA A 135 5.81 -5.97 3.71
N ASP A 136 4.62 -5.50 4.08
CA ASP A 136 3.71 -6.21 5.00
C ASP A 136 2.56 -6.93 4.27
N TYR A 137 2.18 -6.43 3.09
CA TYR A 137 1.09 -6.98 2.29
C TYR A 137 1.40 -6.98 0.80
N LEU A 138 0.56 -7.71 0.07
CA LEU A 138 0.47 -7.72 -1.39
C LEU A 138 -0.86 -7.11 -1.79
N VAL A 139 -0.86 -6.36 -2.89
CA VAL A 139 -2.07 -5.88 -3.54
C VAL A 139 -2.18 -6.59 -4.89
N LEU A 140 -3.32 -7.22 -5.14
CA LEU A 140 -3.60 -8.02 -6.32
C LEU A 140 -4.90 -7.52 -6.95
N PRO A 141 -4.93 -7.23 -8.25
CA PRO A 141 -6.16 -6.77 -8.88
C PRO A 141 -7.14 -7.95 -9.03
N VAL A 142 -8.43 -7.68 -8.84
CA VAL A 142 -9.50 -8.66 -8.97
C VAL A 142 -10.25 -8.36 -10.26
N MET A 143 -10.13 -9.26 -11.23
CA MET A 143 -10.80 -9.13 -12.54
C MET A 143 -12.21 -9.74 -12.49
N SER A 144 -13.10 -9.22 -13.33
CA SER A 144 -14.42 -9.79 -13.55
C SER A 144 -14.31 -11.20 -14.14
N PRO A 145 -15.05 -12.20 -13.64
CA PRO A 145 -15.04 -13.54 -14.20
C PRO A 145 -15.71 -13.62 -15.58
N SER A 146 -16.56 -12.66 -15.94
CA SER A 146 -17.18 -12.57 -17.28
C SER A 146 -16.32 -11.80 -18.28
N ASN A 147 -15.39 -10.97 -17.79
CA ASN A 147 -14.51 -10.15 -18.60
C ASN A 147 -13.17 -9.91 -17.89
N ASN A 148 -12.14 -10.67 -18.26
CA ASN A 148 -10.82 -10.60 -17.60
C ASN A 148 -10.06 -9.28 -17.81
N ALA A 149 -10.58 -8.36 -18.64
CA ALA A 149 -10.03 -7.01 -18.80
C ALA A 149 -10.71 -5.97 -17.89
N GLU A 150 -11.79 -6.34 -17.21
CA GLU A 150 -12.55 -5.45 -16.34
C GLU A 150 -12.11 -5.65 -14.88
N LEU A 151 -11.57 -4.59 -14.29
CA LEU A 151 -11.27 -4.54 -12.86
C LEU A 151 -12.56 -4.39 -12.06
N ILE A 152 -12.74 -5.23 -11.04
CA ILE A 152 -13.88 -5.16 -10.11
C ILE A 152 -13.45 -4.90 -8.66
N GLY A 153 -12.15 -4.91 -8.38
CA GLY A 153 -11.62 -4.53 -7.07
C GLY A 153 -10.14 -4.80 -6.89
N MET A 154 -9.63 -4.48 -5.71
CA MET A 154 -8.26 -4.77 -5.28
C MET A 154 -8.27 -5.68 -4.06
N ARG A 155 -7.62 -6.84 -4.15
CA ARG A 155 -7.40 -7.77 -3.05
C ARG A 155 -6.11 -7.43 -2.33
N VAL A 156 -6.18 -7.34 -1.02
CA VAL A 156 -5.03 -7.13 -0.14
C VAL A 156 -4.84 -8.37 0.72
N VAL A 157 -3.62 -8.92 0.71
CA VAL A 157 -3.26 -10.15 1.43
C VAL A 157 -2.01 -9.89 2.25
N ALA A 158 -1.97 -10.37 3.49
CA ALA A 158 -0.75 -10.30 4.31
C ALA A 158 0.37 -11.14 3.66
N ARG A 159 1.63 -10.68 3.74
CA ARG A 159 2.78 -11.44 3.19
C ARG A 159 3.23 -12.60 4.08
N ARG A 160 2.75 -12.68 5.33
CA ARG A 160 3.23 -13.64 6.35
C ARG A 160 2.07 -14.15 7.17
#